data_AF-A0A966CHS0-F1
#
_entry.id   AF-A0A966CHS0-F1
#
_cell.length_a   1.000
_cell.length_b   1.000
_cell.length_c   1.000
_cell.angle_alpha   90.00
_cell.angle_beta   90.00
_cell.angle_gamma   90.00
#
_symmetry.space_group_name_H-M   'P 1'
#
loop_
_entity.id
_entity.type
_entity.pdbx_description
1 polymer ?
#
loop_
_entity_poly.entity_id
_entity_poly.type
_entity_poly.pdbx_seq_one_letter_code
_entity_poly.pdbx_strand_id
1 'polypeptide(L)'
;IPIAQNCLPLLDRLLLQAFRLPLNAMFGASQTWSDNLIAMLMNALVAAYFISVLRADWQVVAPKDTLTSLRRIYRYIWVIYSLVMLVAGIQQSLQYAFEIPAITVGYGHLASFANGLTLLLIGAPLWFFAWKTAQDSLAESAERESALRLGVLYALALAGVATVLTSGGVVIAALLRRLLGEQMNVPYLVRLVGGPLSIGIPLAGVWAYYGRWLGRSMAETPDAPRRAGMRRLYFYILTAIGLGATFTGLSMLLSFVINASLGDLLWAGTLRPRLAASLATLFASLPLWFLTWRPMQAEALASGDPGDHARRSLVRKIYLYLALFVSVIGGMIAAVALLFLLIRTLLGDRPPGFTQSLLNYLQLLFLFALMGIYHGLTLRRDGRMAAHALTTKHALFPVLIFDPGNDDPFAQAMLEALQKQTPRLPAAIQPVTQPIPEEALAAVKAAILPGDLALDPPEALRLWLRDFNGSKLIVPRAAAGWIWSGGAGGAFVVGRSLQAAAGQVAQAVRQLAEGQEVRHLGGTSGWMIFTYIIAALFGLKILMALTSLLVSLFQG
;
A
#
# COMPACT_ATOMS: atom_id res chain seq x y z
N ILE A 1 -7.13 -27.50 -7.34
CA ILE A 1 -7.77 -26.58 -8.33
C ILE A 1 -8.35 -27.35 -9.51
N PRO A 2 -7.61 -28.23 -10.23
CA PRO A 2 -8.17 -28.92 -11.39
C PRO A 2 -9.44 -29.75 -11.09
N ILE A 3 -9.49 -30.43 -9.94
CA ILE A 3 -10.68 -31.16 -9.51
C ILE A 3 -11.90 -30.21 -9.39
N ALA A 4 -11.74 -29.07 -8.71
CA ALA A 4 -12.79 -28.07 -8.58
C ALA A 4 -13.22 -27.49 -9.94
N GLN A 5 -12.28 -27.26 -10.85
CA GLN A 5 -12.56 -26.79 -12.22
C GLN A 5 -13.40 -27.81 -13.01
N ASN A 6 -13.15 -29.11 -12.85
CA ASN A 6 -13.94 -30.15 -13.50
C ASN A 6 -15.29 -30.40 -12.81
N CYS A 7 -15.47 -29.97 -11.55
CA CYS A 7 -16.81 -29.96 -10.92
C CYS A 7 -17.75 -28.92 -11.55
N LEU A 8 -17.22 -27.78 -12.01
CA LEU A 8 -18.02 -26.69 -12.62
C LEU A 8 -18.88 -27.19 -13.79
N PRO A 9 -18.34 -27.77 -14.88
CA PRO A 9 -19.14 -28.24 -16.00
C PRO A 9 -20.12 -29.36 -15.65
N LEU A 10 -19.81 -30.18 -14.63
CA LEU A 10 -20.73 -31.24 -14.17
C LEU A 10 -21.98 -30.64 -13.51
N LEU A 11 -21.79 -29.73 -12.55
CA LEU A 11 -22.90 -29.07 -11.88
C LEU A 11 -23.66 -28.13 -12.81
N ASP A 12 -22.97 -27.44 -13.72
CA ASP A 12 -23.59 -26.55 -14.70
C ASP A 12 -24.59 -27.29 -15.58
N ARG A 13 -24.20 -28.46 -16.11
CA ARG A 13 -25.10 -29.30 -16.91
C ARG A 13 -26.30 -29.81 -16.12
N LEU A 14 -26.11 -30.21 -14.87
CA LEU A 14 -27.23 -30.63 -14.03
C LEU A 14 -28.23 -29.50 -13.83
N LEU A 15 -27.74 -28.27 -13.59
CA LEU A 15 -28.59 -27.10 -13.43
C LEU A 15 -29.28 -26.68 -14.72
N LEU A 16 -28.57 -26.69 -15.86
CA LEU A 16 -29.18 -26.43 -17.17
C LEU A 16 -30.28 -27.45 -17.50
N GLN A 17 -30.06 -28.74 -17.22
CA GLN A 17 -31.08 -29.78 -17.38
C GLN A 17 -32.26 -29.55 -16.44
N ALA A 18 -32.01 -29.24 -15.16
CA ALA A 18 -33.06 -28.96 -14.18
C ALA A 18 -33.93 -27.76 -14.59
N PHE A 19 -33.33 -26.73 -15.17
CA PHE A 19 -34.03 -25.55 -15.69
C PHE A 19 -34.59 -25.73 -17.11
N ARG A 20 -34.46 -26.92 -17.71
CA ARG A 20 -34.89 -27.24 -19.08
C ARG A 20 -34.32 -26.28 -20.13
N LEU A 21 -33.05 -25.91 -19.95
CA LEU A 21 -32.28 -25.03 -20.84
C LEU A 21 -31.46 -25.83 -21.85
N PRO A 22 -31.07 -25.23 -22.99
CA PRO A 22 -30.09 -25.83 -23.90
C PRO A 22 -28.79 -26.15 -23.16
N LEU A 23 -28.16 -27.29 -23.47
CA LEU A 23 -26.92 -27.77 -22.84
C LEU A 23 -25.65 -26.99 -23.26
N ASN A 24 -25.80 -25.73 -23.66
CA ASN A 24 -24.70 -24.83 -23.96
C ASN A 24 -24.07 -24.34 -22.65
N ALA A 25 -23.35 -25.24 -21.97
CA ALA A 25 -22.68 -24.96 -20.71
C ALA A 25 -21.61 -23.88 -20.90
N MET A 26 -21.60 -22.89 -20.01
CA MET A 26 -20.55 -21.87 -19.98
C MET A 26 -19.20 -22.51 -19.66
N PHE A 27 -19.22 -23.50 -18.77
CA PHE A 27 -18.04 -24.23 -18.36
C PHE A 27 -17.91 -25.53 -19.15
N GLY A 28 -16.75 -25.74 -19.77
CA GLY A 28 -16.43 -27.01 -20.41
C GLY A 28 -17.40 -27.41 -21.53
N ALA A 29 -17.88 -26.46 -22.34
CA ALA A 29 -18.87 -26.69 -23.40
C ALA A 29 -18.52 -27.87 -24.33
N SER A 30 -17.23 -28.10 -24.58
CA SER A 30 -16.71 -29.19 -25.43
C SER A 30 -16.41 -30.50 -24.70
N GLN A 31 -16.57 -30.55 -23.38
CA GLN A 31 -16.20 -31.70 -22.55
C GLN A 31 -17.42 -32.63 -22.34
N THR A 32 -17.20 -33.91 -22.12
CA THR A 32 -18.26 -34.86 -21.74
C THR A 32 -18.32 -35.04 -20.22
N TRP A 33 -19.29 -35.80 -19.70
CA TRP A 33 -19.31 -36.20 -18.27
C TRP A 33 -18.11 -37.08 -17.93
N SER A 34 -17.75 -38.01 -18.82
CA SER A 34 -16.59 -38.88 -18.67
C SER A 34 -15.27 -38.09 -18.64
N ASP A 35 -15.10 -37.08 -19.49
CA ASP A 35 -13.86 -36.28 -19.53
C ASP A 35 -13.61 -35.62 -18.17
N ASN A 36 -14.64 -35.01 -17.60
CA ASN A 36 -14.55 -34.33 -16.30
C ASN A 36 -14.31 -35.32 -15.16
N LEU A 37 -15.01 -36.47 -15.14
CA LEU A 37 -14.84 -37.48 -14.09
C LEU A 37 -13.45 -38.13 -14.13
N ILE A 38 -12.95 -38.46 -15.33
CA ILE A 38 -11.59 -39.00 -15.51
C ILE A 38 -10.55 -37.96 -15.08
N ALA A 39 -10.72 -36.70 -15.50
CA ALA A 39 -9.82 -35.63 -15.08
C ALA A 39 -9.84 -35.42 -13.56
N MET A 40 -11.01 -35.46 -12.92
CA MET A 40 -11.12 -35.39 -11.46
C MET A 40 -10.39 -36.54 -10.78
N LEU A 41 -10.60 -37.79 -11.24
CA LEU A 41 -9.94 -38.97 -10.70
C LEU A 41 -8.42 -38.87 -10.81
N MET A 42 -7.90 -38.56 -12.01
CA MET A 42 -6.47 -38.46 -12.25
C MET A 42 -5.83 -37.35 -11.41
N ASN A 43 -6.47 -36.18 -11.32
CA ASN A 43 -5.97 -35.10 -10.49
C ASN A 43 -6.07 -35.43 -8.99
N ALA A 44 -7.06 -36.21 -8.55
CA ALA A 44 -7.17 -36.67 -7.17
C ALA A 44 -6.05 -37.65 -6.81
N LEU A 45 -5.71 -38.59 -7.70
CA LEU A 45 -4.60 -39.52 -7.51
C LEU A 45 -3.26 -38.77 -7.40
N VAL A 46 -3.01 -37.84 -8.32
CA VAL A 46 -1.81 -36.99 -8.30
C VAL A 46 -1.75 -36.15 -7.01
N ALA A 47 -2.86 -35.53 -6.62
CA ALA A 47 -2.93 -34.75 -5.38
C ALA A 47 -2.68 -35.63 -4.14
N ALA A 48 -3.26 -36.83 -4.07
CA ALA A 48 -3.07 -37.76 -2.96
C ALA A 48 -1.59 -38.16 -2.81
N TYR A 49 -0.92 -38.45 -3.93
CA TYR A 49 0.52 -38.74 -3.96
C TYR A 49 1.36 -37.55 -3.46
N PHE A 50 1.18 -36.35 -4.00
CA PHE A 50 2.01 -35.22 -3.57
C PHE A 50 1.70 -34.77 -2.14
N ILE A 51 0.46 -34.89 -1.67
CA ILE A 51 0.11 -34.61 -0.27
C ILE A 51 0.77 -35.62 0.67
N SER A 52 0.85 -36.90 0.31
CA SER A 52 1.51 -37.90 1.15
C SER A 52 3.02 -37.65 1.23
N VAL A 53 3.67 -37.35 0.10
CA VAL A 53 5.10 -36.97 0.06
C VAL A 53 5.36 -35.71 0.90
N LEU A 54 4.57 -34.65 0.70
CA LEU A 54 4.73 -33.41 1.47
C LEU A 54 4.56 -33.61 2.97
N ARG A 55 3.62 -34.47 3.40
CA ARG A 55 3.44 -34.79 4.82
C ARG A 55 4.66 -35.50 5.40
N ALA A 56 5.31 -36.38 4.63
CA ALA A 56 6.53 -37.05 5.04
C ALA A 56 7.70 -36.05 5.15
N ASP A 57 7.90 -35.21 4.13
CA ASP A 57 8.98 -34.19 4.11
C ASP A 57 8.88 -33.23 5.30
N TRP A 58 7.66 -32.89 5.74
CA TRP A 58 7.43 -32.00 6.87
C TRP A 58 7.96 -32.53 8.20
N GLN A 59 8.08 -33.85 8.35
CA GLN A 59 8.61 -34.44 9.57
C GLN A 59 10.14 -34.38 9.63
N VAL A 60 10.80 -34.25 8.47
CA VAL A 60 12.25 -34.46 8.33
C VAL A 60 13.01 -33.17 8.04
N VAL A 61 12.45 -32.23 7.28
CA VAL A 61 13.20 -31.07 6.77
C VAL A 61 13.43 -29.99 7.84
N ALA A 62 14.71 -29.66 8.05
CA ALA A 62 15.19 -28.47 8.77
C ALA A 62 16.17 -27.69 7.87
N PRO A 63 16.08 -26.34 7.75
CA PRO A 63 15.21 -25.43 8.51
C PRO A 63 13.78 -25.31 7.95
N LYS A 64 12.82 -25.08 8.85
CA LYS A 64 11.37 -25.10 8.58
C LYS A 64 10.84 -23.88 7.80
N ASP A 65 11.64 -22.86 7.55
CA ASP A 65 11.17 -21.55 7.08
C ASP A 65 10.68 -21.55 5.63
N THR A 66 11.39 -22.24 4.73
CA THR A 66 11.06 -22.26 3.29
C THR A 66 9.72 -22.96 3.04
N LEU A 67 9.52 -24.12 3.66
CA LEU A 67 8.26 -24.87 3.57
C LEU A 67 7.09 -24.15 4.24
N THR A 68 7.36 -23.35 5.28
CA THR A 68 6.32 -22.54 5.94
C THR A 68 5.80 -21.43 5.01
N SER A 69 6.70 -20.73 4.32
CA SER A 69 6.30 -19.66 3.38
C SER A 69 5.48 -20.20 2.20
N LEU A 70 5.91 -21.32 1.61
CA LEU A 70 5.17 -22.02 0.53
C LEU A 70 3.77 -22.45 0.97
N ARG A 71 3.62 -22.97 2.20
CA ARG A 71 2.30 -23.36 2.76
C ARG A 71 1.37 -22.16 2.88
N ARG A 72 1.87 -21.00 3.28
CA ARG A 72 1.04 -19.77 3.36
C ARG A 72 0.57 -19.35 1.97
N ILE A 73 1.46 -19.33 0.99
CA ILE A 73 1.12 -19.00 -0.40
C ILE A 73 0.03 -19.95 -0.91
N TYR A 74 0.20 -21.25 -0.70
CA TYR A 74 -0.80 -22.26 -1.08
C TYR A 74 -2.18 -21.98 -0.45
N ARG A 75 -2.25 -21.72 0.87
CA ARG A 75 -3.51 -21.39 1.57
C ARG A 75 -4.18 -20.15 0.96
N TYR A 76 -3.42 -19.08 0.75
CA TYR A 76 -3.97 -17.82 0.21
C TYR A 76 -4.36 -17.90 -1.28
N ILE A 77 -3.69 -18.73 -2.09
CA ILE A 77 -4.14 -19.03 -3.46
C ILE A 77 -5.54 -19.64 -3.42
N TRP A 78 -5.78 -20.61 -2.55
CA TRP A 78 -7.11 -21.20 -2.40
C TRP A 78 -8.16 -20.21 -1.92
N VAL A 79 -7.82 -19.34 -0.95
CA VAL A 79 -8.72 -18.27 -0.48
C VAL A 79 -9.09 -17.35 -1.63
N ILE A 80 -8.13 -16.87 -2.41
CA ILE A 80 -8.38 -15.94 -3.52
C ILE A 80 -9.19 -16.64 -4.63
N TYR A 81 -8.78 -17.83 -5.04
CA TYR A 81 -9.44 -18.60 -6.10
C TYR A 81 -10.92 -18.88 -5.78
N SER A 82 -11.20 -19.35 -4.57
CA SER A 82 -12.56 -19.63 -4.12
C SER A 82 -13.38 -18.36 -3.87
N LEU A 83 -12.75 -17.29 -3.36
CA LEU A 83 -13.42 -16.01 -3.18
C LEU A 83 -13.86 -15.40 -4.52
N VAL A 84 -13.04 -15.53 -5.57
CA VAL A 84 -13.41 -15.07 -6.92
C VAL A 84 -14.64 -15.81 -7.44
N MET A 85 -14.69 -17.14 -7.30
CA MET A 85 -15.87 -17.92 -7.69
C MET A 85 -17.10 -17.52 -6.89
N LEU A 86 -16.95 -17.33 -5.57
CA LEU A 86 -18.04 -16.86 -4.70
C LEU A 86 -18.56 -15.49 -5.15
N VAL A 87 -17.66 -14.53 -5.39
CA VAL A 87 -18.01 -13.17 -5.84
C VAL A 87 -18.69 -13.21 -7.21
N ALA A 88 -18.15 -13.96 -8.17
CA ALA A 88 -18.72 -14.10 -9.51
C ALA A 88 -20.10 -14.77 -9.46
N GLY A 89 -20.26 -15.82 -8.64
CA GLY A 89 -21.56 -16.48 -8.42
C GLY A 89 -22.61 -15.52 -7.85
N ILE A 90 -22.27 -14.76 -6.80
CA ILE A 90 -23.16 -13.74 -6.24
C ILE A 90 -23.49 -12.67 -7.30
N GLN A 91 -22.48 -12.20 -8.05
CA GLN A 91 -22.65 -11.17 -9.06
C GLN A 91 -23.58 -11.62 -10.18
N GLN A 92 -23.40 -12.82 -10.75
CA GLN A 92 -24.28 -13.34 -11.80
C GLN A 92 -25.71 -13.56 -11.30
N SER A 93 -25.89 -14.09 -10.08
CA SER A 93 -27.22 -14.27 -9.49
C SER A 93 -27.93 -12.92 -9.24
N LEU A 94 -27.21 -11.92 -8.75
CA LEU A 94 -27.76 -10.57 -8.59
C LEU A 94 -28.06 -9.90 -9.92
N GLN A 95 -27.19 -10.07 -10.92
CA GLN A 95 -27.41 -9.55 -12.26
C GLN A 95 -28.72 -10.07 -12.84
N TYR A 96 -28.92 -11.40 -12.76
CA TYR A 96 -30.17 -12.02 -13.15
C TYR A 96 -31.37 -11.40 -12.40
N ALA A 97 -31.28 -11.28 -11.07
CA ALA A 97 -32.36 -10.73 -10.26
C ALA A 97 -32.74 -9.28 -10.65
N PHE A 98 -31.77 -8.44 -11.01
CA PHE A 98 -32.03 -7.08 -11.47
C PHE A 98 -32.57 -7.00 -12.91
N GLU A 99 -32.41 -8.05 -13.72
CA GLU A 99 -32.92 -8.06 -15.10
C GLU A 99 -34.36 -8.58 -15.22
N ILE A 100 -34.86 -9.34 -14.22
CA ILE A 100 -36.25 -9.85 -14.17
C ILE A 100 -37.30 -8.76 -14.40
N PRO A 101 -37.22 -7.55 -13.79
CA PRO A 101 -38.25 -6.53 -13.95
C PRO A 101 -38.27 -5.83 -15.32
N ALA A 102 -37.31 -6.13 -16.21
CA ALA A 102 -37.05 -5.33 -17.41
C ALA A 102 -37.42 -5.96 -18.75
N ILE A 103 -37.58 -7.29 -18.84
CA ILE A 103 -37.89 -8.01 -20.10
C ILE A 103 -38.75 -9.25 -19.80
N THR A 104 -39.55 -9.70 -20.76
CA THR A 104 -40.04 -11.10 -20.82
C THR A 104 -38.85 -12.06 -20.70
N VAL A 105 -38.83 -12.88 -19.65
CA VAL A 105 -37.71 -13.78 -19.31
C VAL A 105 -37.31 -14.66 -20.51
N GLY A 106 -36.22 -14.30 -21.19
CA GLY A 106 -35.63 -15.08 -22.28
C GLY A 106 -34.65 -16.15 -21.77
N TYR A 107 -34.42 -17.19 -22.57
CA TYR A 107 -33.56 -18.34 -22.23
C TYR A 107 -32.13 -17.97 -21.80
N GLY A 108 -31.55 -16.88 -22.33
CA GLY A 108 -30.19 -16.45 -21.99
C GLY A 108 -30.00 -15.98 -20.55
N HIS A 109 -31.01 -15.35 -19.94
CA HIS A 109 -30.91 -14.83 -18.57
C HIS A 109 -30.94 -15.95 -17.52
N LEU A 110 -31.76 -16.98 -17.76
CA LEU A 110 -31.85 -18.15 -16.87
C LEU A 110 -30.56 -18.98 -16.91
N ALA A 111 -29.85 -19.01 -18.05
CA ALA A 111 -28.53 -19.63 -18.16
C ALA A 111 -27.48 -18.92 -17.30
N SER A 112 -27.43 -17.58 -17.30
CA SER A 112 -26.54 -16.81 -16.42
C SER A 112 -26.83 -17.05 -14.92
N PHE A 113 -28.10 -17.25 -14.57
CA PHE A 113 -28.46 -17.64 -13.20
C PHE A 113 -27.95 -19.04 -12.84
N ALA A 114 -28.09 -20.01 -13.76
CA ALA A 114 -27.57 -21.37 -13.59
C ALA A 114 -26.05 -21.36 -13.39
N ASN A 115 -25.32 -20.64 -14.24
CA ASN A 115 -23.87 -20.44 -14.13
C ASN A 115 -23.49 -19.84 -12.77
N GLY A 116 -24.22 -18.81 -12.33
CA GLY A 116 -24.00 -18.16 -11.04
C GLY A 116 -24.20 -19.14 -9.87
N LEU A 117 -25.25 -19.96 -9.96
CA LEU A 117 -25.54 -20.99 -8.95
C LEU A 117 -24.46 -22.09 -8.95
N THR A 118 -23.97 -22.53 -10.10
CA THR A 118 -22.82 -23.44 -10.23
C THR A 118 -21.60 -22.89 -9.47
N LEU A 119 -21.27 -21.62 -9.70
CA LEU A 119 -20.15 -20.94 -9.03
C LEU A 119 -20.37 -20.80 -7.52
N LEU A 120 -21.60 -20.56 -7.06
CA LEU A 120 -21.93 -20.47 -5.64
C LEU A 120 -21.80 -21.83 -4.94
N LEU A 121 -22.35 -22.88 -5.54
CA LEU A 121 -22.37 -24.23 -4.97
C LEU A 121 -20.96 -24.81 -4.80
N ILE A 122 -20.02 -24.43 -5.67
CA ILE A 122 -18.60 -24.83 -5.56
C ILE A 122 -17.79 -23.82 -4.76
N GLY A 123 -17.96 -22.53 -5.07
CA GLY A 123 -17.16 -21.44 -4.52
C GLY A 123 -17.37 -21.20 -3.04
N ALA A 124 -18.62 -21.24 -2.55
CA ALA A 124 -18.92 -20.94 -1.16
C ALA A 124 -18.33 -21.98 -0.18
N PRO A 125 -18.49 -23.30 -0.39
CA PRO A 125 -17.84 -24.30 0.47
C PRO A 125 -16.32 -24.22 0.42
N LEU A 126 -15.73 -24.09 -0.78
CA LEU A 126 -14.28 -23.98 -0.94
C LEU A 126 -13.73 -22.75 -0.21
N TRP A 127 -14.41 -21.61 -0.33
CA TRP A 127 -14.02 -20.38 0.35
C TRP A 127 -14.11 -20.53 1.85
N PHE A 128 -15.20 -21.10 2.37
CA PHE A 128 -15.37 -21.32 3.80
C PHE A 128 -14.22 -22.16 4.37
N PHE A 129 -13.90 -23.31 3.76
CA PHE A 129 -12.83 -24.19 4.25
C PHE A 129 -11.43 -23.60 4.07
N ALA A 130 -11.16 -22.97 2.92
CA ALA A 130 -9.88 -22.32 2.67
C ALA A 130 -9.63 -21.17 3.64
N TRP A 131 -10.65 -20.33 3.86
CA TRP A 131 -10.57 -19.21 4.78
C TRP A 131 -10.49 -19.66 6.24
N LYS A 132 -11.29 -20.66 6.63
CA LYS A 132 -11.20 -21.28 7.96
C LYS A 132 -9.79 -21.81 8.22
N THR A 133 -9.20 -22.54 7.26
CA THR A 133 -7.83 -23.07 7.40
C THR A 133 -6.80 -21.94 7.58
N ALA A 134 -6.97 -20.81 6.88
CA ALA A 134 -6.12 -19.64 7.08
C ALA A 134 -6.33 -19.00 8.47
N GLN A 135 -7.56 -18.97 8.98
CA GLN A 135 -7.87 -18.43 10.31
C GLN A 135 -7.38 -19.34 11.44
N ASP A 136 -7.58 -20.65 11.33
CA ASP A 136 -7.13 -21.63 12.31
C ASP A 136 -5.60 -21.61 12.45
N SER A 137 -4.87 -21.31 11.36
CA SER A 137 -3.42 -21.16 11.39
C SER A 137 -2.91 -19.95 12.19
N LEU A 138 -3.79 -19.01 12.56
CA LEU A 138 -3.43 -17.87 13.40
C LEU A 138 -3.15 -18.24 14.85
N ALA A 139 -3.33 -19.50 15.25
CA ALA A 139 -2.80 -20.01 16.51
C ALA A 139 -1.27 -19.82 16.59
N GLU A 140 -0.56 -19.91 15.46
CA GLU A 140 0.88 -19.68 15.36
C GLU A 140 1.21 -18.17 15.25
N SER A 141 2.13 -17.68 16.09
CA SER A 141 2.57 -16.27 16.05
C SER A 141 3.18 -15.86 14.71
N ALA A 142 3.95 -16.75 14.09
CA ALA A 142 4.56 -16.54 12.78
C ALA A 142 3.54 -16.31 11.65
N GLU A 143 2.33 -16.86 11.78
CA GLU A 143 1.24 -16.65 10.83
C GLU A 143 0.51 -15.32 11.08
N ARG A 144 0.34 -14.93 12.35
CA ARG A 144 -0.22 -13.62 12.73
C ARG A 144 0.63 -12.46 12.21
N GLU A 145 1.95 -12.59 12.32
CA GLU A 145 2.91 -11.56 11.92
C GLU A 145 3.32 -11.61 10.43
N SER A 146 2.75 -12.56 9.68
CA SER A 146 3.08 -12.80 8.27
C SER A 146 2.79 -11.59 7.38
N ALA A 147 3.83 -11.08 6.71
CA ALA A 147 3.69 -10.00 5.73
C ALA A 147 2.80 -10.40 4.53
N LEU A 148 2.80 -11.69 4.15
CA LEU A 148 1.92 -12.19 3.08
C LEU A 148 0.44 -12.05 3.46
N ARG A 149 0.06 -12.48 4.67
CA ARG A 149 -1.31 -12.34 5.18
C ARG A 149 -1.73 -10.88 5.15
N LEU A 150 -0.87 -10.02 5.70
CA LEU A 150 -1.12 -8.60 5.72
C LEU A 150 -1.33 -8.05 4.29
N GLY A 151 -0.43 -8.38 3.36
CA GLY A 151 -0.53 -8.00 1.95
C GLY A 151 -1.83 -8.46 1.28
N VAL A 152 -2.27 -9.69 1.53
CA VAL A 152 -3.56 -10.20 1.01
C VAL A 152 -4.74 -9.42 1.60
N LEU A 153 -4.74 -9.13 2.91
CA LEU A 153 -5.79 -8.34 3.54
C LEU A 153 -5.85 -6.91 2.98
N TYR A 154 -4.69 -6.28 2.70
CA TYR A 154 -4.63 -5.00 1.99
C TYR A 154 -5.24 -5.10 0.60
N ALA A 155 -4.80 -6.09 -0.20
CA ALA A 155 -5.26 -6.25 -1.57
C ALA A 155 -6.78 -6.44 -1.64
N LEU A 156 -7.34 -7.31 -0.79
CA LEU A 156 -8.78 -7.56 -0.74
C LEU A 156 -9.57 -6.34 -0.26
N ALA A 157 -9.10 -5.65 0.78
CA ALA A 157 -9.76 -4.45 1.28
C ALA A 157 -9.75 -3.32 0.25
N LEU A 158 -8.59 -3.05 -0.39
CA LEU A 158 -8.43 -1.98 -1.36
C LEU A 158 -9.18 -2.25 -2.68
N ALA A 159 -9.15 -3.49 -3.18
CA ALA A 159 -9.91 -3.88 -4.36
C ALA A 159 -11.43 -3.73 -4.14
N GLY A 160 -11.90 -4.09 -2.93
CA GLY A 160 -13.27 -3.86 -2.51
C GLY A 160 -13.64 -2.38 -2.50
N VAL A 161 -12.84 -1.51 -1.86
CA VAL A 161 -13.09 -0.05 -1.84
C VAL A 161 -13.18 0.53 -3.26
N ALA A 162 -12.20 0.21 -4.12
CA ALA A 162 -12.17 0.74 -5.49
C ALA A 162 -13.44 0.37 -6.26
N THR A 163 -13.85 -0.90 -6.20
CA THR A 163 -15.04 -1.39 -6.91
C THR A 163 -16.33 -0.77 -6.37
N VAL A 164 -16.44 -0.64 -5.04
CA VAL A 164 -17.62 -0.02 -4.40
C VAL A 164 -17.75 1.44 -4.78
N LEU A 165 -16.65 2.19 -4.82
CA LEU A 165 -16.66 3.60 -5.21
C LEU A 165 -17.03 3.78 -6.68
N THR A 166 -16.46 2.98 -7.59
CA THR A 166 -16.81 3.03 -9.01
C THR A 166 -18.27 2.66 -9.24
N SER A 167 -18.72 1.55 -8.65
CA SER A 167 -20.10 1.07 -8.80
C SER A 167 -21.10 2.05 -8.19
N GLY A 168 -20.82 2.54 -6.97
CA GLY A 168 -21.60 3.57 -6.31
C GLY A 168 -21.66 4.87 -7.11
N GLY A 169 -20.54 5.29 -7.71
CA GLY A 169 -20.50 6.43 -8.62
C GLY A 169 -21.41 6.26 -9.84
N VAL A 170 -21.44 5.08 -10.47
CA VAL A 170 -22.36 4.82 -11.59
C VAL A 170 -23.83 4.86 -11.14
N VAL A 171 -24.14 4.27 -9.99
CA VAL A 171 -25.50 4.30 -9.41
C VAL A 171 -25.92 5.74 -9.10
N ILE A 172 -25.07 6.52 -8.44
CA ILE A 172 -25.32 7.94 -8.16
C ILE A 172 -25.52 8.71 -9.46
N ALA A 173 -24.72 8.46 -10.49
CA ALA A 173 -24.87 9.12 -11.79
C ALA A 173 -26.22 8.79 -12.43
N ALA A 174 -26.67 7.54 -12.40
CA ALA A 174 -27.97 7.14 -12.91
C ALA A 174 -29.13 7.84 -12.16
N LEU A 175 -29.05 7.89 -10.84
CA LEU A 175 -30.04 8.57 -10.00
C LEU A 175 -30.05 10.08 -10.26
N LEU A 176 -28.88 10.71 -10.40
CA LEU A 176 -28.76 12.13 -10.73
C LEU A 176 -29.31 12.45 -12.11
N ARG A 177 -29.09 11.60 -13.12
CA ARG A 177 -29.68 11.79 -14.45
C ARG A 177 -31.20 11.84 -14.39
N ARG A 178 -31.81 10.91 -13.68
CA ARG A 178 -33.25 10.89 -13.44
C ARG A 178 -33.72 12.13 -12.68
N LEU A 179 -32.99 12.54 -11.64
CA LEU A 179 -33.29 13.74 -10.85
C LEU A 179 -33.21 15.03 -11.69
N LEU A 180 -32.26 15.09 -12.64
CA LEU A 180 -32.08 16.20 -13.58
C LEU A 180 -33.11 16.20 -14.74
N GLY A 181 -34.14 15.35 -14.64
CA GLY A 181 -35.27 15.31 -15.58
C GLY A 181 -35.04 14.46 -16.83
N GLU A 182 -34.05 13.55 -16.84
CA GLU A 182 -33.95 12.53 -17.89
C GLU A 182 -35.11 11.54 -17.73
N GLN A 183 -35.94 11.41 -18.77
CA GLN A 183 -37.08 10.50 -18.76
C GLN A 183 -36.57 9.05 -18.82
N MET A 184 -36.51 8.42 -17.65
CA MET A 184 -36.18 7.01 -17.50
C MET A 184 -37.38 6.27 -16.91
N ASN A 185 -37.88 5.26 -17.60
CA ASN A 185 -38.81 4.33 -16.98
C ASN A 185 -38.08 3.49 -15.91
N VAL A 186 -38.83 2.98 -14.94
CA VAL A 186 -38.26 2.17 -13.84
C VAL A 186 -37.51 0.94 -14.35
N PRO A 187 -38.02 0.17 -15.32
CA PRO A 187 -37.29 -0.98 -15.89
C PRO A 187 -35.91 -0.63 -16.45
N TYR A 188 -35.79 0.47 -17.19
CA TYR A 188 -34.53 0.94 -17.74
C TYR A 188 -33.57 1.36 -16.64
N LEU A 189 -34.05 2.08 -15.61
CA LEU A 189 -33.23 2.48 -14.47
C LEU A 189 -32.67 1.25 -13.74
N VAL A 190 -33.51 0.26 -13.45
CA VAL A 190 -33.11 -0.99 -12.78
C VAL A 190 -32.03 -1.70 -13.60
N ARG A 191 -32.20 -1.82 -14.92
CA ARG A 191 -31.19 -2.41 -15.81
C ARG A 191 -29.87 -1.64 -15.79
N LEU A 192 -29.95 -0.30 -15.80
CA LEU A 192 -28.77 0.57 -15.81
C LEU A 192 -27.95 0.44 -14.51
N VAL A 193 -28.60 0.32 -13.36
CA VAL A 193 -27.93 0.15 -12.06
C VAL A 193 -27.65 -1.31 -11.70
N GLY A 194 -28.31 -2.27 -12.36
CA GLY A 194 -28.20 -3.70 -12.08
C GLY A 194 -26.78 -4.23 -12.22
N GLY A 195 -26.08 -3.87 -13.31
CA GLY A 195 -24.65 -4.18 -13.52
C GLY A 195 -23.74 -3.68 -12.40
N PRO A 196 -23.73 -2.36 -12.13
CA PRO A 196 -22.97 -1.79 -11.02
C PRO A 196 -23.33 -2.38 -9.65
N LEU A 197 -24.61 -2.60 -9.35
CA LEU A 197 -25.03 -3.16 -8.07
C LEU A 197 -24.64 -4.64 -7.93
N SER A 198 -24.74 -5.43 -8.99
CA SER A 198 -24.45 -6.86 -8.96
C SER A 198 -22.99 -7.14 -8.61
N ILE A 199 -22.05 -6.30 -9.06
CA ILE A 199 -20.64 -6.37 -8.65
C ILE A 199 -20.34 -5.57 -7.38
N GLY A 200 -20.99 -4.42 -7.19
CA GLY A 200 -20.74 -3.53 -6.05
C GLY A 200 -21.12 -4.16 -4.71
N ILE A 201 -22.23 -4.91 -4.65
CA ILE A 201 -22.72 -5.56 -3.43
C ILE A 201 -21.74 -6.63 -2.90
N PRO A 202 -21.32 -7.65 -3.67
CA PRO A 202 -20.39 -8.66 -3.16
C PRO A 202 -19.03 -8.05 -2.82
N LEU A 203 -18.52 -7.07 -3.59
CA LEU A 203 -17.26 -6.41 -3.27
C LEU A 203 -17.36 -5.47 -2.05
N ALA A 204 -18.53 -4.90 -1.78
CA ALA A 204 -18.80 -4.23 -0.50
C ALA A 204 -18.73 -5.22 0.66
N GLY A 205 -19.24 -6.45 0.48
CA GLY A 205 -19.09 -7.55 1.43
C GLY A 205 -17.62 -7.91 1.66
N VAL A 206 -16.83 -8.06 0.60
CA VAL A 206 -15.38 -8.30 0.67
C VAL A 206 -14.68 -7.18 1.43
N TRP A 207 -14.94 -5.92 1.08
CA TRP A 207 -14.36 -4.78 1.76
C TRP A 207 -14.72 -4.74 3.25
N ALA A 208 -16.00 -4.86 3.59
CA ALA A 208 -16.48 -4.82 4.97
C ALA A 208 -15.88 -5.95 5.81
N TYR A 209 -15.82 -7.16 5.25
CA TYR A 209 -15.32 -8.34 5.95
C TYR A 209 -13.80 -8.33 6.10
N TYR A 210 -13.06 -8.23 4.99
CA TYR A 210 -11.59 -8.26 5.02
C TYR A 210 -10.98 -6.96 5.55
N GLY A 211 -11.64 -5.82 5.36
CA GLY A 211 -11.26 -4.55 5.99
C GLY A 211 -11.38 -4.59 7.51
N ARG A 212 -12.41 -5.27 8.05
CA ARG A 212 -12.52 -5.52 9.50
C ARG A 212 -11.38 -6.41 10.00
N TRP A 213 -11.05 -7.47 9.26
CA TRP A 213 -9.91 -8.34 9.60
C TRP A 213 -8.56 -7.62 9.53
N LEU A 214 -8.38 -6.74 8.54
CA LEU A 214 -7.21 -5.87 8.43
C LEU A 214 -7.11 -4.94 9.65
N GLY A 215 -8.22 -4.31 10.04
CA GLY A 215 -8.28 -3.46 11.22
C GLY A 215 -7.95 -4.19 12.52
N ARG A 216 -8.47 -5.42 12.70
CA ARG A 216 -8.12 -6.30 13.83
C ARG A 216 -6.64 -6.65 13.83
N SER A 217 -6.10 -7.07 12.69
CA SER A 217 -4.68 -7.43 12.57
C SER A 217 -3.76 -6.25 12.87
N MET A 218 -4.16 -5.03 12.50
CA MET A 218 -3.45 -3.82 12.90
C MET A 218 -3.56 -3.63 14.41
N ALA A 219 -4.76 -3.65 15.00
CA ALA A 219 -4.96 -3.42 16.43
C ALA A 219 -4.16 -4.39 17.33
N GLU A 220 -4.07 -5.66 16.93
CA GLU A 220 -3.35 -6.73 17.63
C GLU A 220 -1.82 -6.58 17.61
N THR A 221 -1.24 -5.75 16.74
CA THR A 221 0.21 -5.55 16.66
C THR A 221 0.71 -4.75 17.87
N PRO A 222 1.54 -5.29 18.78
CA PRO A 222 1.90 -4.61 20.04
C PRO A 222 2.74 -3.35 19.85
N ASP A 223 3.61 -3.35 18.84
CA ASP A 223 4.52 -2.25 18.52
C ASP A 223 3.76 -1.05 17.93
N ALA A 224 3.62 0.03 18.70
CA ALA A 224 2.87 1.23 18.33
C ALA A 224 3.38 1.90 17.03
N PRO A 225 4.68 2.16 16.85
CA PRO A 225 5.26 2.59 15.57
C PRO A 225 4.88 1.72 14.37
N ARG A 226 5.02 0.39 14.46
CA ARG A 226 4.66 -0.53 13.37
C ARG A 226 3.16 -0.49 13.08
N ARG A 227 2.32 -0.44 14.11
CA ARG A 227 0.86 -0.29 14.02
C ARG A 227 0.46 0.97 13.27
N ALA A 228 1.06 2.11 13.63
CA ALA A 228 0.84 3.38 12.96
C ALA A 228 1.33 3.34 11.50
N GLY A 229 2.47 2.70 11.23
CA GLY A 229 2.98 2.49 9.88
C GLY A 229 2.01 1.75 8.96
N MET A 230 1.42 0.64 9.44
CA MET A 230 0.39 -0.11 8.71
C MET A 230 -0.84 0.77 8.42
N ARG A 231 -1.39 1.44 9.45
CA ARG A 231 -2.53 2.33 9.27
C ARG A 231 -2.25 3.42 8.24
N ARG A 232 -1.09 4.07 8.31
CA ARG A 232 -0.67 5.11 7.36
C ARG A 232 -0.61 4.57 5.93
N LEU A 233 -0.05 3.38 5.70
CA LEU A 233 -0.01 2.77 4.37
C LEU A 233 -1.41 2.62 3.78
N TYR A 234 -2.36 2.12 4.56
CA TYR A 234 -3.75 1.96 4.11
C TYR A 234 -4.39 3.30 3.76
N PHE A 235 -4.30 4.27 4.67
CA PHE A 235 -4.94 5.57 4.51
C PHE A 235 -4.32 6.41 3.40
N TYR A 236 -3.00 6.36 3.19
CA TYR A 236 -2.35 7.10 2.10
C TYR A 236 -2.68 6.53 0.71
N ILE A 237 -2.84 5.21 0.57
CA ILE A 237 -3.33 4.61 -0.69
C ILE A 237 -4.76 5.08 -0.98
N LEU A 238 -5.65 5.01 0.00
CA LEU A 238 -7.03 5.49 -0.16
C LEU A 238 -7.09 7.00 -0.44
N THR A 239 -6.23 7.78 0.22
CA THR A 239 -6.14 9.22 0.00
C THR A 239 -5.68 9.53 -1.43
N ALA A 240 -4.71 8.78 -1.97
CA ALA A 240 -4.25 8.96 -3.34
C ALA A 240 -5.37 8.66 -4.35
N ILE A 241 -6.11 7.56 -4.17
CA ILE A 241 -7.26 7.19 -5.01
C ILE A 241 -8.34 8.29 -4.92
N GLY A 242 -8.68 8.71 -3.70
CA GLY A 242 -9.69 9.74 -3.45
C GLY A 242 -9.30 11.09 -4.05
N LEU A 243 -8.04 11.50 -3.91
CA LEU A 243 -7.53 12.76 -4.46
C LEU A 243 -7.59 12.76 -5.99
N GLY A 244 -7.11 11.69 -6.64
CA GLY A 244 -7.14 11.59 -8.10
C GLY A 244 -8.55 11.59 -8.68
N ALA A 245 -9.47 10.84 -8.07
CA ALA A 245 -10.87 10.83 -8.47
C ALA A 245 -11.56 12.18 -8.19
N THR A 246 -11.24 12.85 -7.08
CA THR A 246 -11.78 14.19 -6.76
C THR A 246 -11.28 15.24 -7.73
N PHE A 247 -10.00 15.22 -8.08
CA PHE A 247 -9.42 16.07 -9.12
C PHE A 247 -10.15 15.87 -10.45
N THR A 248 -10.37 14.60 -10.84
CA THR A 248 -11.08 14.24 -12.08
C THR A 248 -12.52 14.76 -12.06
N GLY A 249 -13.28 14.51 -10.99
CA GLY A 249 -14.65 14.99 -10.85
C GLY A 249 -14.75 16.52 -10.88
N LEU A 250 -13.80 17.23 -10.25
CA LEU A 250 -13.76 18.68 -10.23
C LEU A 250 -13.42 19.25 -11.63
N SER A 251 -12.46 18.64 -12.33
CA SER A 251 -12.13 19.00 -13.72
C SER A 251 -13.31 18.78 -14.66
N MET A 252 -14.01 17.64 -14.54
CA MET A 252 -15.22 17.36 -15.32
C MET A 252 -16.32 18.40 -15.05
N LEU A 253 -16.53 18.76 -13.79
CA LEU A 253 -17.54 19.74 -13.40
C LEU A 253 -17.21 21.15 -13.94
N LEU A 254 -15.96 21.59 -13.80
CA LEU A 254 -15.53 22.88 -14.33
C LEU A 254 -15.58 22.93 -15.86
N SER A 255 -15.18 21.84 -16.54
CA SER A 255 -15.36 21.70 -17.99
C SER A 255 -16.84 21.78 -18.38
N PHE A 256 -17.73 21.13 -17.63
CA PHE A 256 -19.17 21.25 -17.84
C PHE A 256 -19.64 22.71 -17.72
N VAL A 257 -19.23 23.42 -16.67
CA VAL A 257 -19.61 24.83 -16.44
C VAL A 257 -19.12 25.73 -17.58
N ILE A 258 -17.86 25.56 -18.03
CA ILE A 258 -17.29 26.31 -19.16
C ILE A 258 -18.08 26.04 -20.44
N ASN A 259 -18.37 24.78 -20.75
CA ASN A 259 -19.06 24.43 -21.98
C ASN A 259 -20.52 24.92 -21.97
N ALA A 260 -21.17 24.89 -20.80
CA ALA A 260 -22.53 25.38 -20.63
C ALA A 260 -22.61 26.91 -20.75
N SER A 261 -21.62 27.64 -20.25
CA SER A 261 -21.59 29.12 -20.31
C SER A 261 -21.29 29.65 -21.71
N LEU A 262 -20.55 28.91 -22.53
CA LEU A 262 -20.23 29.28 -23.91
C LEU A 262 -21.30 28.89 -24.95
N GLY A 263 -22.36 28.21 -24.54
CA GLY A 263 -23.46 27.81 -25.44
C GLY A 263 -23.15 26.62 -26.34
N ASP A 264 -22.00 25.95 -26.18
CA ASP A 264 -21.57 24.77 -26.97
C ASP A 264 -22.41 23.50 -26.70
N LEU A 265 -23.37 23.57 -25.78
CA LEU A 265 -24.15 22.43 -25.32
C LEU A 265 -25.65 22.66 -25.57
N LEU A 266 -26.21 21.87 -26.49
CA LEU A 266 -27.67 21.77 -26.70
C LEU A 266 -28.32 21.19 -25.43
N TRP A 267 -29.23 21.95 -24.81
CA TRP A 267 -29.78 21.79 -23.45
C TRP A 267 -30.39 20.43 -23.08
N ALA A 268 -30.62 19.51 -24.02
CA ALA A 268 -31.39 18.29 -23.78
C ALA A 268 -30.61 16.96 -23.85
N GLY A 269 -29.66 16.79 -24.79
CA GLY A 269 -29.11 15.47 -25.12
C GLY A 269 -27.82 15.06 -24.39
N THR A 270 -26.92 16.01 -24.11
CA THR A 270 -25.55 15.71 -23.65
C THR A 270 -25.14 16.40 -22.34
N LEU A 271 -25.90 17.39 -21.88
CA LEU A 271 -25.64 18.12 -20.63
C LEU A 271 -25.91 17.28 -19.38
N ARG A 272 -27.11 16.70 -19.26
CA ARG A 272 -27.52 15.94 -18.06
C ARG A 272 -26.56 14.78 -17.76
N PRO A 273 -26.16 13.94 -18.75
CA PRO A 273 -25.23 12.85 -18.48
C PRO A 273 -23.86 13.32 -18.00
N ARG A 274 -23.36 14.44 -18.55
CA ARG A 274 -22.05 15.03 -18.17
C ARG A 274 -22.08 15.62 -16.77
N LEU A 275 -23.11 16.41 -16.44
CA LEU A 275 -23.29 16.96 -15.09
C LEU A 275 -23.46 15.86 -14.04
N ALA A 276 -24.31 14.87 -14.34
CA ALA A 276 -24.52 13.74 -13.45
C ALA A 276 -23.23 12.95 -13.22
N ALA A 277 -22.43 12.72 -14.27
CA ALA A 277 -21.14 12.03 -14.15
C ALA A 277 -20.13 12.83 -13.31
N SER A 278 -20.02 14.15 -13.52
CA SER A 278 -19.11 14.99 -12.73
C SER A 278 -19.51 15.05 -11.25
N LEU A 279 -20.81 15.23 -10.98
CA LEU A 279 -21.33 15.27 -9.60
C LEU A 279 -21.22 13.91 -8.91
N ALA A 280 -21.53 12.82 -9.61
CA ALA A 280 -21.42 11.48 -9.05
C ALA A 280 -19.97 11.11 -8.72
N THR A 281 -19.03 11.46 -9.61
CA THR A 281 -17.59 11.27 -9.35
C THR A 281 -17.18 12.02 -8.09
N LEU A 282 -17.57 13.30 -7.97
CA LEU A 282 -17.28 14.12 -6.78
C LEU A 282 -17.93 13.57 -5.50
N PHE A 283 -19.20 13.20 -5.55
CA PHE A 283 -19.91 12.65 -4.38
C PHE A 283 -19.33 11.31 -3.93
N ALA A 284 -18.82 10.49 -4.84
CA ALA A 284 -18.14 9.26 -4.47
C ALA A 284 -16.72 9.53 -3.91
N SER A 285 -15.94 10.42 -4.54
CA SER A 285 -14.51 10.53 -4.27
C SER A 285 -14.12 11.58 -3.21
N LEU A 286 -14.82 12.71 -3.15
CA LEU A 286 -14.49 13.80 -2.24
C LEU A 286 -14.60 13.36 -0.77
N PRO A 287 -15.67 12.65 -0.35
CA PRO A 287 -15.74 12.11 1.00
C PRO A 287 -14.60 11.14 1.30
N LEU A 288 -14.24 10.26 0.35
CA LEU A 288 -13.11 9.35 0.53
C LEU A 288 -11.83 10.12 0.82
N TRP A 289 -11.47 11.07 -0.05
CA TRP A 289 -10.26 11.88 0.11
C TRP A 289 -10.25 12.60 1.46
N PHE A 290 -11.35 13.28 1.80
CA PHE A 290 -11.43 14.05 3.03
C PHE A 290 -11.34 13.17 4.28
N LEU A 291 -12.08 12.06 4.32
CA LEU A 291 -12.13 11.14 5.46
C LEU A 291 -10.81 10.39 5.68
N THR A 292 -10.01 10.18 4.63
CA THR A 292 -8.71 9.49 4.76
C THR A 292 -7.53 10.45 4.92
N TRP A 293 -7.59 11.64 4.30
CA TRP A 293 -6.55 12.65 4.42
C TRP A 293 -6.56 13.35 5.79
N ARG A 294 -7.75 13.73 6.29
CA ARG A 294 -7.88 14.53 7.52
C ARG A 294 -7.25 13.84 8.74
N PRO A 295 -7.45 12.54 9.01
CA PRO A 295 -6.79 11.87 10.13
C PRO A 295 -5.27 11.84 10.01
N MET A 296 -4.76 11.63 8.79
CA MET A 296 -3.30 11.59 8.53
C MET A 296 -2.66 12.97 8.68
N GLN A 297 -3.38 14.02 8.29
CA GLN A 297 -2.96 15.39 8.49
C GLN A 297 -3.02 15.78 9.98
N ALA A 298 -4.09 15.41 10.69
CA ALA A 298 -4.20 15.65 12.13
C ALA A 298 -3.08 14.96 12.92
N GLU A 299 -2.75 13.71 12.56
CA GLU A 299 -1.63 12.98 13.15
C GLU A 299 -0.28 13.69 12.91
N ALA A 300 -0.02 14.16 11.68
CA ALA A 300 1.21 14.90 11.36
C ALA A 300 1.30 16.27 12.04
N LEU A 301 0.16 16.89 12.36
CA LEU A 301 0.09 18.17 13.06
C LEU A 301 0.16 18.03 14.59
N ALA A 302 0.02 16.81 15.12
CA ALA A 302 0.14 16.57 16.56
C ALA A 302 1.55 16.92 17.08
N SER A 303 1.59 17.38 18.34
CA SER A 303 2.83 17.57 19.10
C SER A 303 3.36 16.24 19.63
N GLY A 304 4.63 16.25 20.07
CA GLY A 304 5.29 15.08 20.64
C GLY A 304 5.73 14.03 19.62
N ASP A 305 6.12 12.87 20.13
CA ASP A 305 6.70 11.78 19.34
C ASP A 305 5.77 11.21 18.26
N PRO A 306 4.45 10.99 18.48
CA PRO A 306 3.58 10.46 17.45
C PRO A 306 3.54 11.34 16.20
N GLY A 307 3.47 12.66 16.38
CA GLY A 307 3.50 13.63 15.29
C GLY A 307 4.86 13.71 14.59
N ASP A 308 5.97 13.62 15.35
CA ASP A 308 7.31 13.56 14.76
C ASP A 308 7.48 12.32 13.87
N HIS A 309 7.06 11.15 14.37
CA HIS A 309 7.06 9.91 13.59
C HIS A 309 6.17 10.02 12.34
N ALA A 310 5.04 10.71 12.42
CA ALA A 310 4.15 10.90 11.28
C ALA A 310 4.77 11.77 10.19
N ARG A 311 5.39 12.90 10.55
CA ARG A 311 6.10 13.79 9.62
C ARG A 311 7.31 13.13 8.98
N ARG A 312 7.99 12.25 9.72
CA ARG A 312 9.17 11.50 9.25
C ARG A 312 8.83 10.23 8.47
N SER A 313 7.57 9.82 8.45
CA SER A 313 7.09 8.63 7.76
C SER A 313 7.46 8.62 6.28
N LEU A 314 8.11 7.55 5.83
CA LEU A 314 8.43 7.33 4.41
C LEU A 314 7.15 7.28 3.56
N VAL A 315 6.10 6.64 4.07
CA VAL A 315 4.81 6.50 3.36
C VAL A 315 4.19 7.88 3.08
N ARG A 316 4.21 8.77 4.08
CA ARG A 316 3.70 10.14 3.94
C ARG A 316 4.51 10.91 2.90
N LYS A 317 5.84 10.80 2.94
CA LYS A 317 6.72 11.43 1.96
C LYS A 317 6.44 10.92 0.54
N ILE A 318 6.31 9.60 0.36
CA ILE A 318 5.95 9.00 -0.94
C ILE A 318 4.64 9.59 -1.45
N TYR A 319 3.59 9.64 -0.62
CA TYR A 319 2.32 10.25 -0.99
C TYR A 319 2.46 11.73 -1.41
N LEU A 320 3.14 12.55 -0.59
CA LEU A 320 3.31 13.98 -0.86
C LEU A 320 4.14 14.22 -2.14
N TYR A 321 5.23 13.48 -2.33
CA TYR A 321 6.03 13.56 -3.55
C TYR A 321 5.27 13.08 -4.78
N LEU A 322 4.47 12.01 -4.66
CA LEU A 322 3.62 11.55 -5.78
C LEU A 322 2.58 12.61 -6.14
N ALA A 323 1.91 13.20 -5.16
CA ALA A 323 0.94 14.28 -5.39
C ALA A 323 1.60 15.49 -6.07
N LEU A 324 2.79 15.89 -5.61
CA LEU A 324 3.57 16.97 -6.22
C LEU A 324 4.03 16.63 -7.64
N PHE A 325 4.54 15.41 -7.86
CA PHE A 325 4.99 14.93 -9.16
C PHE A 325 3.84 14.96 -10.19
N VAL A 326 2.69 14.40 -9.83
CA VAL A 326 1.48 14.44 -10.67
C VAL A 326 1.04 15.88 -10.92
N SER A 327 1.13 16.75 -9.91
CA SER A 327 0.78 18.18 -10.04
C SER A 327 1.70 18.91 -11.01
N VAL A 328 3.00 18.68 -10.93
CA VAL A 328 4.00 19.32 -11.81
C VAL A 328 3.86 18.79 -13.23
N ILE A 329 3.82 17.48 -13.44
CA ILE A 329 3.69 16.90 -14.78
C ILE A 329 2.36 17.28 -15.42
N GLY A 330 1.25 17.14 -14.68
CA GLY A 330 -0.07 17.53 -15.17
C GLY A 330 -0.14 19.02 -15.48
N GLY A 331 0.41 19.86 -14.61
CA GLY A 331 0.52 21.31 -14.82
C GLY A 331 1.38 21.66 -16.04
N MET A 332 2.50 20.97 -16.25
CA MET A 332 3.33 21.13 -17.45
C MET A 332 2.59 20.73 -18.72
N ILE A 333 1.88 19.60 -18.73
CA ILE A 333 1.07 19.18 -19.87
C ILE A 333 0.00 20.24 -20.19
N ALA A 334 -0.72 20.73 -19.18
CA ALA A 334 -1.72 21.78 -19.35
C ALA A 334 -1.10 23.11 -19.84
N ALA A 335 0.05 23.50 -19.30
CA ALA A 335 0.77 24.72 -19.70
C ALA A 335 1.31 24.63 -21.14
N VAL A 336 1.87 23.49 -21.53
CA VAL A 336 2.34 23.26 -22.90
C VAL A 336 1.17 23.27 -23.89
N ALA A 337 0.05 22.62 -23.56
CA ALA A 337 -1.14 22.64 -24.40
C ALA A 337 -1.72 24.06 -24.54
N LEU A 338 -1.73 24.83 -23.44
CA LEU A 338 -2.12 26.24 -23.44
C LEU A 338 -1.18 27.08 -24.31
N LEU A 339 0.13 26.93 -24.16
CA LEU A 339 1.13 27.66 -24.93
C LEU A 339 1.01 27.34 -26.43
N PHE A 340 0.86 26.06 -26.77
CA PHE A 340 0.64 25.62 -28.14
C PHE A 340 -0.61 26.25 -28.75
N LEU A 341 -1.73 26.27 -28.02
CA LEU A 341 -2.98 26.92 -28.45
C LEU A 341 -2.77 28.42 -28.73
N LEU A 342 -2.04 29.13 -27.86
CA LEU A 342 -1.75 30.55 -28.00
C LEU A 342 -0.84 30.84 -29.19
N ILE A 343 0.25 30.08 -29.35
CA ILE A 343 1.19 30.23 -30.47
C ILE A 343 0.50 29.95 -31.81
N ARG A 344 -0.28 28.86 -31.90
CA ARG A 344 -1.05 28.50 -33.10
C ARG A 344 -1.99 29.64 -33.52
N THR A 345 -2.69 30.23 -32.55
CA THR A 345 -3.59 31.36 -32.77
C THR A 345 -2.83 32.62 -33.21
N LEU A 346 -1.67 32.90 -32.59
CA LEU A 346 -0.80 34.04 -32.96
C LEU A 346 -0.26 33.92 -34.39
N LEU A 347 0.03 32.70 -34.84
CA LEU A 347 0.46 32.38 -36.22
C LEU A 347 -0.68 32.46 -37.25
N GLY A 348 -1.89 32.83 -36.84
CA GLY A 348 -3.05 33.02 -37.73
C GLY A 348 -3.98 31.80 -37.85
N ASP A 349 -3.64 30.65 -37.26
CA ASP A 349 -4.48 29.46 -37.26
C ASP A 349 -5.29 29.39 -35.95
N ARG A 350 -6.40 30.13 -35.90
CA ARG A 350 -7.32 30.12 -34.75
C ARG A 350 -8.26 28.92 -34.84
N PRO A 351 -8.12 27.91 -33.97
CA PRO A 351 -9.00 26.73 -34.03
C PRO A 351 -10.44 27.09 -33.66
N PRO A 352 -11.44 26.38 -34.22
CA PRO A 352 -12.82 26.45 -33.74
C PRO A 352 -12.86 26.05 -32.26
N GLY A 353 -13.66 26.75 -31.46
CA GLY A 353 -13.73 26.52 -30.01
C GLY A 353 -12.52 27.05 -29.22
N PHE A 354 -11.72 27.97 -29.77
CA PHE A 354 -10.55 28.56 -29.10
C PHE A 354 -10.82 28.94 -27.63
N THR A 355 -11.89 29.68 -27.36
CA THR A 355 -12.23 30.16 -26.01
C THR A 355 -12.51 29.00 -25.06
N GLN A 356 -13.19 27.96 -25.54
CA GLN A 356 -13.47 26.74 -24.78
C GLN A 356 -12.17 26.00 -24.45
N SER A 357 -11.28 25.78 -25.42
CA SER A 357 -9.99 25.14 -25.19
C SER A 357 -9.12 25.96 -24.23
N LEU A 358 -9.08 27.27 -24.41
CA LEU A 358 -8.34 28.20 -23.55
C LEU A 358 -8.78 28.07 -22.09
N LEU A 359 -10.08 28.18 -21.82
CA LEU A 359 -10.63 28.06 -20.48
C LEU A 359 -10.42 26.65 -19.90
N ASN A 360 -10.52 25.60 -20.71
CA ASN A 360 -10.25 24.23 -20.27
C ASN A 360 -8.78 23.96 -19.93
N TYR A 361 -7.82 24.55 -20.64
CA TYR A 361 -6.42 24.45 -20.24
C TYR A 361 -6.11 25.30 -19.01
N LEU A 362 -6.70 26.50 -18.89
CA LEU A 362 -6.54 27.35 -17.72
C LEU A 362 -7.10 26.72 -16.44
N GLN A 363 -8.30 26.12 -16.49
CA GLN A 363 -8.85 25.45 -15.31
C GLN A 363 -8.04 24.21 -14.91
N LEU A 364 -7.53 23.42 -15.87
CA LEU A 364 -6.63 22.31 -15.57
C LEU A 364 -5.33 22.79 -14.92
N LEU A 365 -4.72 23.85 -15.47
CA LEU A 365 -3.53 24.47 -14.91
C LEU A 365 -3.79 24.98 -13.48
N PHE A 366 -4.94 25.62 -13.26
CA PHE A 366 -5.37 26.07 -11.93
C PHE A 366 -5.52 24.91 -10.94
N LEU A 367 -6.18 23.82 -11.33
CA LEU A 367 -6.36 22.66 -10.46
C LEU A 367 -5.03 22.01 -10.09
N PHE A 368 -4.12 21.83 -11.05
CA PHE A 368 -2.79 21.28 -10.79
C PHE A 368 -1.95 22.23 -9.92
N ALA A 369 -2.04 23.55 -10.14
CA ALA A 369 -1.38 24.53 -9.30
C ALA A 369 -1.91 24.48 -7.86
N LEU A 370 -3.23 24.43 -7.67
CA LEU A 370 -3.86 24.31 -6.35
C LEU A 370 -3.41 23.04 -5.61
N MET A 371 -3.46 21.89 -6.30
CA MET A 371 -3.01 20.61 -5.76
C MET A 371 -1.52 20.65 -5.37
N GLY A 372 -0.67 21.19 -6.25
CA GLY A 372 0.77 21.32 -6.05
C GLY A 372 1.12 22.28 -4.91
N ILE A 373 0.48 23.44 -4.84
CA ILE A 373 0.70 24.43 -3.76
C ILE A 373 0.29 23.83 -2.42
N TYR A 374 -0.90 23.23 -2.32
CA TYR A 374 -1.38 22.64 -1.07
C TYR A 374 -0.45 21.56 -0.52
N HIS A 375 -0.07 20.58 -1.35
CA HIS A 375 0.80 19.48 -0.93
C HIS A 375 2.25 19.94 -0.74
N GLY A 376 2.71 20.94 -1.50
CA GLY A 376 4.04 21.56 -1.36
C GLY A 376 4.19 22.33 -0.06
N LEU A 377 3.18 23.12 0.32
CA LEU A 377 3.13 23.81 1.62
C LEU A 377 3.09 22.80 2.77
N THR A 378 2.33 21.72 2.61
CA THR A 378 2.25 20.63 3.60
C THR A 378 3.62 19.98 3.79
N LEU A 379 4.31 19.60 2.70
CA LEU A 379 5.65 19.02 2.76
C LEU A 379 6.68 19.96 3.39
N ARG A 380 6.64 21.25 3.03
CA ARG A 380 7.52 22.27 3.62
C ARG A 380 7.27 22.45 5.11
N ARG A 381 6.00 22.46 5.55
CA ARG A 381 5.62 22.54 6.96
C ARG A 381 6.12 21.33 7.74
N ASP A 382 5.91 20.12 7.21
CA ASP A 382 6.39 18.89 7.82
C ASP A 382 7.91 18.89 7.97
N GLY A 383 8.63 19.34 6.94
CA GLY A 383 10.09 19.47 6.95
C GLY A 383 10.59 20.42 8.03
N ARG A 384 9.99 21.62 8.14
CA ARG A 384 10.36 22.61 9.18
C ARG A 384 10.12 22.08 10.59
N MET A 385 8.96 21.47 10.83
CA MET A 385 8.60 20.92 12.15
C MET A 385 9.49 19.72 12.53
N ALA A 386 9.78 18.82 11.57
CA ALA A 386 10.69 17.71 11.81
C ALA A 386 12.14 18.18 12.08
N ALA A 387 12.63 19.16 11.32
CA ALA A 387 13.96 19.74 11.54
C ALA A 387 14.10 20.39 12.92
N HIS A 388 13.07 21.10 13.37
CA HIS A 388 13.03 21.68 14.72
C HIS A 388 13.03 20.59 15.80
N ALA A 389 12.17 19.56 15.66
CA ALA A 389 12.11 18.47 16.63
C ALA A 389 13.45 17.70 16.72
N LEU A 390 14.07 17.40 15.58
CA LEU A 390 15.39 16.76 15.51
C LEU A 390 16.47 17.61 16.16
N THR A 391 16.47 18.91 15.88
CA THR A 391 17.39 19.87 16.50
C THR A 391 17.30 19.84 18.02
N THR A 392 16.09 19.87 18.57
CA THR A 392 15.88 19.80 20.02
C THR A 392 16.36 18.46 20.58
N LYS A 393 16.07 17.35 19.91
CA LYS A 393 16.54 16.02 20.32
C LYS A 393 18.06 15.91 20.32
N HIS A 394 18.74 16.40 19.28
CA HIS A 394 20.20 16.42 19.20
C HIS A 394 20.83 17.29 20.30
N ALA A 395 20.27 18.47 20.58
CA ALA A 395 20.76 19.35 21.63
C ALA A 395 20.65 18.72 23.05
N LEU A 396 19.68 17.83 23.26
CA LEU A 396 19.44 17.13 24.53
C LEU A 396 20.18 15.78 24.63
N PHE A 397 21.08 15.47 23.69
CA PHE A 397 21.80 14.19 23.64
C PHE A 397 23.33 14.40 23.68
N PRO A 398 23.89 14.86 24.82
CA PRO A 398 25.33 15.03 24.96
C PRO A 398 26.09 13.71 24.89
N VAL A 399 27.23 13.73 24.18
CA VAL A 399 28.08 12.56 23.90
C VAL A 399 29.50 12.82 24.38
N LEU A 400 30.08 11.82 25.06
CA LEU A 400 31.47 11.84 25.49
C LEU A 400 32.30 10.91 24.61
N ILE A 401 33.41 11.41 24.08
CA ILE A 401 34.35 10.64 23.25
C ILE A 401 35.60 10.41 24.10
N PHE A 402 35.92 9.15 24.39
CA PHE A 402 37.12 8.83 25.14
C PHE A 402 38.34 8.81 24.23
N ASP A 403 39.33 9.63 24.56
CA ASP A 403 40.61 9.71 23.87
C ASP A 403 41.63 8.76 24.52
N PRO A 404 42.12 7.73 23.79
CA PRO A 404 43.10 6.79 24.32
C PRO A 404 44.48 7.42 24.60
N GLY A 405 44.72 8.66 24.16
CA GLY A 405 46.01 9.36 24.32
C GLY A 405 47.02 9.02 23.22
N ASN A 406 48.28 9.45 23.40
CA ASN A 406 49.39 9.23 22.46
C ASN A 406 49.21 9.83 21.05
N ASP A 407 48.61 11.02 20.95
CA ASP A 407 48.35 11.71 19.67
C ASP A 407 47.51 10.89 18.67
N ASP A 408 46.63 10.02 19.18
CA ASP A 408 45.77 9.18 18.38
C ASP A 408 44.67 10.00 17.65
N PRO A 409 44.51 9.87 16.32
CA PRO A 409 43.50 10.62 15.56
C PRO A 409 42.05 10.19 15.85
N PHE A 410 41.82 9.15 16.66
CA PHE A 410 40.51 8.58 16.94
C PHE A 410 39.48 9.61 17.43
N ALA A 411 39.79 10.33 18.51
CA ALA A 411 38.81 11.20 19.15
C ALA A 411 38.41 12.38 18.24
N GLN A 412 39.38 12.93 17.51
CA GLN A 412 39.21 14.01 16.54
C GLN A 412 38.39 13.54 15.34
N ALA A 413 38.68 12.35 14.81
CA ALA A 413 37.88 11.77 13.73
C ALA A 413 36.41 11.52 14.14
N MET A 414 36.17 11.08 15.38
CA MET A 414 34.81 10.93 15.92
C MET A 414 34.12 12.28 16.08
N LEU A 415 34.81 13.28 16.62
CA LEU A 415 34.28 14.62 16.83
C LEU A 415 33.91 15.27 15.49
N GLU A 416 34.81 15.20 14.50
CA GLU A 416 34.56 15.71 13.14
C GLU A 416 33.36 15.02 12.49
N ALA A 417 33.26 13.69 12.61
CA ALA A 417 32.14 12.93 12.04
C ALA A 417 30.80 13.31 12.70
N LEU A 418 30.79 13.51 14.02
CA LEU A 418 29.61 13.97 14.77
C LEU A 418 29.22 15.40 14.42
N GLN A 419 30.18 16.32 14.37
CA GLN A 419 29.93 17.72 13.98
C GLN A 419 29.40 17.81 12.54
N LYS A 420 29.92 16.98 11.63
CA LYS A 420 29.45 16.92 10.23
C LYS A 420 28.02 16.43 10.10
N GLN A 421 27.60 15.41 10.87
CA GLN A 421 26.27 14.82 10.75
C GLN A 421 25.21 15.49 11.64
N THR A 422 25.62 15.94 12.83
CA THR A 422 24.76 16.51 13.87
C THR A 422 25.45 17.71 14.53
N PRO A 423 25.51 18.88 13.85
CA PRO A 423 26.26 20.05 14.33
C PRO A 423 25.78 20.62 15.67
N ARG A 424 24.53 20.34 16.05
CA ARG A 424 23.89 20.83 17.29
C ARG A 424 23.93 19.81 18.43
N LEU A 425 24.55 18.65 18.21
CA LEU A 425 24.73 17.65 19.25
C LEU A 425 25.96 18.04 20.10
N PRO A 426 25.84 18.19 21.42
CA PRO A 426 26.98 18.47 22.27
C PRO A 426 27.91 17.24 22.30
N ALA A 427 29.14 17.39 21.83
CA ALA A 427 30.16 16.35 21.85
C ALA A 427 31.42 16.90 22.51
N ALA A 428 31.95 16.18 23.50
CA ALA A 428 33.17 16.54 24.21
C ALA A 428 34.17 15.38 24.17
N ILE A 429 35.46 15.73 24.03
CA ILE A 429 36.56 14.76 24.12
C ILE A 429 36.99 14.69 25.59
N GLN A 430 37.08 13.47 26.13
CA GLN A 430 37.58 13.17 27.46
C GLN A 430 38.88 12.37 27.36
N PRO A 431 40.04 12.99 27.66
CA PRO A 431 41.29 12.27 27.81
C PRO A 431 41.18 11.27 28.96
N VAL A 432 41.61 10.03 28.72
CA VAL A 432 41.57 8.96 29.72
C VAL A 432 42.51 9.22 30.91
N THR A 433 43.53 10.06 30.72
CA THR A 433 44.48 10.48 31.75
C THR A 433 43.93 11.56 32.69
N GLN A 434 42.80 12.19 32.34
CA GLN A 434 42.19 13.26 33.13
C GLN A 434 40.97 12.74 33.92
N PRO A 435 40.68 13.29 35.11
CA PRO A 435 39.49 12.93 35.86
C PRO A 435 38.23 13.25 35.04
N ILE A 436 37.28 12.32 35.05
CA ILE A 436 35.99 12.48 34.38
C ILE A 436 35.14 13.46 35.20
N PRO A 437 34.62 14.54 34.62
CA PRO A 437 33.82 15.52 35.35
C PRO A 437 32.60 14.87 36.03
N GLU A 438 32.31 15.23 37.28
CA GLU A 438 31.14 14.69 37.99
C GLU A 438 29.83 15.03 37.27
N GLU A 439 29.75 16.20 36.62
CA GLU A 439 28.61 16.61 35.79
C GLU A 439 28.38 15.66 34.59
N ALA A 440 29.45 14.99 34.12
CA ALA A 440 29.35 14.03 33.01
C ALA A 440 28.65 12.73 33.41
N LEU A 441 28.63 12.36 34.70
CA LEU A 441 27.92 11.18 35.21
C LEU A 441 26.40 11.30 35.06
N ALA A 442 25.85 12.51 35.24
CA ALA A 442 24.41 12.75 35.21
C ALA A 442 23.88 13.22 33.84
N ALA A 443 24.69 13.97 33.09
CA ALA A 443 24.24 14.64 31.87
C ALA A 443 24.43 13.81 30.59
N VAL A 444 25.52 13.05 30.48
CA VAL A 444 25.90 12.35 29.23
C VAL A 444 24.91 11.24 28.87
N LYS A 445 24.52 11.17 27.60
CA LYS A 445 23.58 10.15 27.10
C LYS A 445 24.25 9.03 26.32
N ALA A 446 25.44 9.27 25.76
CA ALA A 446 26.25 8.22 25.15
C ALA A 446 27.75 8.44 25.32
N ALA A 447 28.49 7.33 25.36
CA ALA A 447 29.94 7.30 25.39
C ALA A 447 30.48 6.54 24.18
N ILE A 448 31.50 7.08 23.52
CA ILE A 448 32.21 6.44 22.41
C ILE A 448 33.59 6.03 22.88
N LEU A 449 33.93 4.75 22.72
CA LEU A 449 35.21 4.19 23.10
C LEU A 449 35.84 3.40 21.94
N PRO A 450 37.16 3.45 21.75
CA PRO A 450 37.84 2.50 20.88
C PRO A 450 37.87 1.11 21.54
N GLY A 451 37.88 0.06 20.72
CA GLY A 451 37.68 -1.32 21.17
C GLY A 451 38.71 -1.81 22.17
N ASP A 452 39.97 -1.43 22.01
CA ASP A 452 41.04 -1.73 22.94
C ASP A 452 40.86 -1.07 24.31
N LEU A 453 40.46 0.21 24.36
CA LEU A 453 40.15 0.89 25.62
C LEU A 453 38.91 0.29 26.32
N ALA A 454 37.93 -0.18 25.55
CA ALA A 454 36.74 -0.82 26.11
C ALA A 454 37.04 -2.20 26.71
N LEU A 455 38.05 -2.91 26.17
CA LEU A 455 38.45 -4.24 26.62
C LEU A 455 39.43 -4.20 27.80
N ASP A 456 40.31 -3.20 27.86
CA ASP A 456 41.24 -2.98 28.98
C ASP A 456 41.20 -1.52 29.49
N PRO A 457 40.10 -1.10 30.15
CA PRO A 457 39.96 0.27 30.63
C PRO A 457 40.77 0.50 31.91
N PRO A 458 41.40 1.69 32.07
CA PRO A 458 41.96 2.13 33.35
C PRO A 458 40.92 2.15 34.47
N GLU A 459 41.36 2.03 35.72
CA GLU A 459 40.48 1.82 36.88
C GLU A 459 39.38 2.87 37.01
N ALA A 460 39.72 4.16 36.84
CA ALA A 460 38.75 5.26 36.88
C ALA A 460 37.67 5.14 35.79
N LEU A 461 38.06 4.80 34.56
CA LEU A 461 37.13 4.59 33.45
C LEU A 461 36.27 3.33 33.67
N ARG A 462 36.86 2.28 34.23
CA ARG A 462 36.16 1.03 34.55
C ARG A 462 35.04 1.25 35.56
N LEU A 463 35.31 2.02 36.62
CA LEU A 463 34.31 2.41 37.63
C LEU A 463 33.21 3.28 37.00
N TRP A 464 33.59 4.28 36.21
CA TRP A 464 32.62 5.14 35.52
C TRP A 464 31.72 4.35 34.56
N LEU A 465 32.30 3.46 33.74
CA LEU A 465 31.55 2.62 32.81
C LEU A 465 30.60 1.66 33.52
N ARG A 466 30.94 1.19 34.72
CA ARG A 466 30.06 0.35 35.53
C ARG A 466 28.80 1.10 35.94
N ASP A 467 28.95 2.35 36.36
CA ASP A 467 27.87 3.17 36.91
C ASP A 467 27.11 3.97 35.83
N PHE A 468 27.65 4.07 34.61
CA PHE A 468 27.05 4.75 33.46
C PHE A 468 25.85 3.99 32.85
N ASN A 469 24.68 4.62 32.90
CA ASN A 469 23.40 4.09 32.40
C ASN A 469 23.09 4.45 30.93
N GLY A 470 23.93 5.27 30.29
CA GLY A 470 23.73 5.69 28.90
C GLY A 470 24.20 4.65 27.87
N SER A 471 24.08 5.02 26.59
CA SER A 471 24.48 4.13 25.48
C SER A 471 26.00 4.08 25.34
N LYS A 472 26.59 2.89 25.35
CA LYS A 472 28.03 2.67 25.14
C LYS A 472 28.25 2.23 23.68
N LEU A 473 28.95 3.03 22.89
CA LEU A 473 29.31 2.71 21.52
C LEU A 473 30.78 2.33 21.47
N ILE A 474 31.06 1.10 21.07
CA ILE A 474 32.42 0.58 20.94
C ILE A 474 32.79 0.53 19.46
N VAL A 475 33.88 1.19 19.10
CA VAL A 475 34.42 1.19 17.74
C VAL A 475 35.43 0.06 17.62
N PRO A 476 35.18 -0.96 16.78
CA PRO A 476 36.07 -2.11 16.67
C PRO A 476 37.49 -1.66 16.27
N ARG A 477 38.46 -2.04 17.10
CA ARG A 477 39.89 -1.80 16.87
C ARG A 477 40.65 -3.09 17.16
N ALA A 478 41.80 -3.28 16.53
CA ALA A 478 42.65 -4.44 16.80
C ALA A 478 43.14 -4.37 18.24
N ALA A 479 42.89 -5.44 19.01
CA ALA A 479 43.36 -5.59 20.38
C ALA A 479 44.02 -6.98 20.50
N ALA A 480 45.17 -7.05 21.17
CA ALA A 480 45.94 -8.28 21.29
C ALA A 480 45.09 -9.37 21.96
N GLY A 481 44.97 -10.53 21.31
CA GLY A 481 44.20 -11.68 21.82
C GLY A 481 42.69 -11.63 21.60
N TRP A 482 42.14 -10.59 20.96
CA TRP A 482 40.70 -10.45 20.72
C TRP A 482 40.34 -10.54 19.22
N ILE A 483 39.27 -11.28 18.91
CA ILE A 483 38.73 -11.42 17.56
C ILE A 483 37.27 -10.98 17.57
N TRP A 484 36.93 -9.99 16.73
CA TRP A 484 35.57 -9.47 16.60
C TRP A 484 34.72 -10.37 15.68
N SER A 485 33.74 -11.10 16.22
CA SER A 485 32.82 -11.94 15.44
C SER A 485 31.58 -11.15 14.98
N GLY A 486 31.39 -11.04 13.67
CA GLY A 486 30.35 -10.21 13.04
C GLY A 486 31.02 -9.20 12.12
N GLY A 487 30.55 -9.03 10.89
CA GLY A 487 31.28 -8.37 9.78
C GLY A 487 31.85 -6.96 10.02
N ALA A 488 31.60 -6.33 11.17
CA ALA A 488 32.33 -5.16 11.65
C ALA A 488 33.78 -5.46 12.08
N GLY A 489 34.04 -6.68 12.58
CA GLY A 489 35.36 -7.13 13.01
C GLY A 489 36.39 -7.33 11.91
N GLY A 490 35.93 -7.68 10.71
CA GLY A 490 36.79 -7.78 9.52
C GLY A 490 37.07 -6.42 8.86
N ALA A 491 36.31 -5.38 9.17
CA ALA A 491 36.37 -4.12 8.42
C ALA A 491 37.50 -3.17 8.87
N PHE A 492 37.92 -3.24 10.13
CA PHE A 492 39.14 -2.53 10.59
C PHE A 492 40.40 -3.38 10.44
N VAL A 493 40.25 -4.70 10.26
CA VAL A 493 41.36 -5.62 9.93
C VAL A 493 41.61 -5.66 8.42
N VAL A 494 40.65 -5.24 7.59
CA VAL A 494 40.77 -5.15 6.12
C VAL A 494 40.21 -3.81 5.61
N GLY A 495 41.01 -2.75 5.72
CA GLY A 495 40.99 -1.61 4.79
C GLY A 495 39.83 -0.59 4.83
N ARG A 496 38.95 -0.54 5.83
CA ARG A 496 38.10 0.66 6.02
C ARG A 496 38.85 1.75 6.79
N SER A 497 38.89 2.96 6.25
CA SER A 497 39.51 4.11 6.90
C SER A 497 38.80 4.45 8.23
N LEU A 498 39.56 4.98 9.20
CA LEU A 498 39.04 5.51 10.47
C LEU A 498 37.83 6.44 10.25
N GLN A 499 37.85 7.22 9.17
CA GLN A 499 36.76 8.12 8.77
C GLN A 499 35.47 7.38 8.41
N ALA A 500 35.54 6.20 7.79
CA ALA A 500 34.37 5.40 7.48
C ALA A 500 33.73 4.82 8.75
N ALA A 501 34.56 4.36 9.71
CA ALA A 501 34.09 3.92 11.03
C ALA A 501 33.47 5.09 11.81
N ALA A 502 34.13 6.25 11.83
CA ALA A 502 33.62 7.48 12.43
C ALA A 502 32.26 7.88 11.87
N GLY A 503 32.10 7.79 10.54
CA GLY A 503 30.83 8.05 9.87
C GLY A 503 29.71 7.11 10.32
N GLN A 504 30.01 5.82 10.51
CA GLN A 504 29.03 4.83 10.99
C GLN A 504 28.66 5.06 12.45
N VAL A 505 29.62 5.38 13.30
CA VAL A 505 29.39 5.69 14.72
C VAL A 505 28.59 6.97 14.86
N ALA A 506 28.94 8.03 14.14
CA ALA A 506 28.18 9.28 14.11
C ALA A 506 26.73 9.05 13.65
N GLN A 507 26.51 8.15 12.68
CA GLN A 507 25.18 7.75 12.28
C GLN A 507 24.44 6.98 13.38
N ALA A 508 25.10 6.06 14.08
CA ALA A 508 24.52 5.33 15.20
C ALA A 508 24.14 6.26 16.37
N VAL A 509 25.02 7.21 16.72
CA VAL A 509 24.74 8.27 17.71
C VAL A 509 23.55 9.11 17.29
N ARG A 510 23.50 9.51 16.02
CA ARG A 510 22.35 10.25 15.49
C ARG A 510 21.06 9.43 15.62
N GLN A 511 21.07 8.14 15.30
CA GLN A 511 19.90 7.27 15.46
C GLN A 511 19.45 7.20 16.93
N LEU A 512 20.39 7.01 17.86
CA LEU A 512 20.12 7.00 19.31
C LEU A 512 19.54 8.33 19.80
N ALA A 513 20.14 9.46 19.40
CA ALA A 513 19.66 10.80 19.73
C ALA A 513 18.25 11.05 19.21
N GLU A 514 17.88 10.41 18.10
CA GLU A 514 16.55 10.50 17.50
C GLU A 514 15.53 9.51 18.11
N GLY A 515 15.95 8.66 19.05
CA GLY A 515 15.14 7.61 19.67
C GLY A 515 14.92 6.39 18.77
N GLN A 516 15.77 6.18 17.77
CA GLN A 516 15.71 5.05 16.85
C GLN A 516 16.61 3.91 17.31
N GLU A 517 16.22 2.67 17.00
CA GLU A 517 17.13 1.53 17.11
C GLU A 517 18.32 1.71 16.16
N VAL A 518 19.52 1.39 16.66
CA VAL A 518 20.75 1.43 15.87
C VAL A 518 20.67 0.36 14.79
N ARG A 519 20.58 0.78 13.53
CA ARG A 519 20.57 -0.13 12.38
C ARG A 519 21.91 -0.07 11.68
N HIS A 520 22.64 -1.18 11.70
CA HIS A 520 23.81 -1.35 10.86
C HIS A 520 23.36 -1.38 9.39
N LEU A 521 23.88 -0.47 8.58
CA LEU A 521 23.61 -0.40 7.14
C LEU A 521 24.17 -1.66 6.44
N GLY A 522 23.39 -2.75 6.44
CA GLY A 522 23.25 -3.56 5.24
C GLY A 522 22.37 -2.77 4.30
N GLY A 523 22.96 -1.82 3.56
CA GLY A 523 22.22 -0.90 2.71
C GLY A 523 21.36 -1.69 1.71
N THR A 524 20.05 -1.70 1.90
CA THR A 524 19.13 -2.05 0.83
C THR A 524 19.33 -1.00 -0.26
N SER A 525 19.99 -1.40 -1.34
CA SER A 525 20.31 -0.54 -2.47
C SER A 525 19.08 0.25 -2.91
N GLY A 526 19.22 1.55 -3.21
CA GLY A 526 18.13 2.38 -3.74
C GLY A 526 17.48 1.75 -4.99
N TRP A 527 18.24 0.96 -5.73
CA TRP A 527 17.72 0.11 -6.80
C TRP A 527 16.70 -0.91 -6.31
N MET A 528 16.95 -1.64 -5.22
CA MET A 528 15.96 -2.58 -4.68
C MET A 528 14.67 -1.88 -4.27
N ILE A 529 14.74 -0.68 -3.67
CA ILE A 529 13.54 0.09 -3.31
C ILE A 529 12.75 0.46 -4.57
N PHE A 530 13.44 0.92 -5.62
CA PHE A 530 12.83 1.21 -6.93
C PHE A 530 12.20 -0.05 -7.55
N THR A 531 12.90 -1.20 -7.53
CA THR A 531 12.37 -2.47 -8.02
C THR A 531 11.14 -2.91 -7.23
N TYR A 532 11.12 -2.73 -5.91
CA TYR A 532 9.94 -3.04 -5.09
C TYR A 532 8.75 -2.12 -5.40
N ILE A 533 8.98 -0.83 -5.66
CA ILE A 533 7.92 0.10 -6.06
C ILE A 533 7.36 -0.29 -7.44
N ILE A 534 8.21 -0.60 -8.42
CA ILE A 534 7.77 -1.07 -9.73
C ILE A 534 7.03 -2.40 -9.60
N ALA A 535 7.57 -3.35 -8.83
CA ALA A 535 6.93 -4.65 -8.60
C ALA A 535 5.57 -4.50 -7.91
N ALA A 536 5.43 -3.56 -6.97
CA ALA A 536 4.16 -3.27 -6.31
C ALA A 536 3.15 -2.62 -7.26
N LEU A 537 3.56 -1.64 -8.08
CA LEU A 537 2.70 -1.00 -9.09
C LEU A 537 2.29 -1.98 -10.20
N PHE A 538 3.23 -2.81 -10.65
CA PHE A 538 2.98 -3.86 -11.63
C PHE A 538 2.08 -4.95 -11.03
N GLY A 539 2.31 -5.33 -9.77
CA GLY A 539 1.46 -6.25 -9.03
C GLY A 539 0.03 -5.71 -8.85
N LEU A 540 -0.13 -4.42 -8.55
CA LEU A 540 -1.44 -3.77 -8.48
C LEU A 540 -2.13 -3.74 -9.85
N LYS A 541 -1.38 -3.43 -10.92
CA LYS A 541 -1.89 -3.43 -12.29
C LYS A 541 -2.29 -4.84 -12.74
N ILE A 542 -1.49 -5.85 -12.41
CA ILE A 542 -1.81 -7.27 -12.63
C ILE A 542 -3.03 -7.64 -11.82
N LEU A 543 -3.13 -7.25 -10.55
CA LEU A 543 -4.29 -7.55 -9.73
C LEU A 543 -5.56 -6.95 -10.34
N MET A 544 -5.52 -5.67 -10.74
CA MET A 544 -6.63 -4.99 -11.42
C MET A 544 -6.98 -5.64 -12.76
N ALA A 545 -5.97 -5.99 -13.56
CA ALA A 545 -6.14 -6.67 -14.83
C ALA A 545 -6.68 -8.10 -14.66
N LEU A 546 -6.22 -8.84 -13.65
CA LEU A 546 -6.73 -10.16 -13.30
C LEU A 546 -8.15 -10.07 -12.77
N THR A 547 -8.49 -9.08 -11.92
CA THR A 547 -9.88 -8.88 -11.51
C THR A 547 -10.75 -8.50 -12.69
N SER A 548 -10.27 -7.64 -13.61
CA SER A 548 -11.01 -7.28 -14.83
C SER A 548 -11.16 -8.45 -15.78
N LEU A 549 -10.11 -9.26 -15.96
CA LEU A 549 -10.10 -10.44 -16.80
C LEU A 549 -11.00 -11.53 -16.22
N LEU A 550 -10.92 -11.79 -14.91
CA LEU A 550 -11.79 -12.73 -14.22
C LEU A 550 -13.24 -12.27 -14.29
N VAL A 551 -13.52 -11.00 -14.03
CA VAL A 551 -14.87 -10.43 -14.24
C VAL A 551 -15.33 -10.62 -15.68
N SER A 552 -14.47 -10.38 -16.68
CA SER A 552 -14.82 -10.58 -18.09
C SER A 552 -15.01 -12.06 -18.47
N LEU A 553 -14.26 -12.99 -17.88
CA LEU A 553 -14.39 -14.43 -18.10
C LEU A 553 -15.70 -14.99 -17.53
N PHE A 554 -16.28 -14.31 -16.55
CA PHE A 554 -17.57 -14.65 -15.95
C PHE A 554 -18.73 -13.78 -16.45
N GLN A 555 -18.46 -12.78 -17.32
CA GLN A 555 -19.48 -11.93 -17.96
C GLN A 555 -19.69 -12.26 -19.45
N GLY A 556 -18.81 -13.10 -20.03
CA GLY A 556 -18.88 -13.57 -21.42
C GLY A 556 -19.82 -14.74 -21.62
#